data_AF-A0A4R1LZJ0-F1
#
_entry.id   AF-A0A4R1LZJ0-F1
#
_cell.length_a   1.000
_cell.length_b   1.000
_cell.length_c   1.000
_cell.angle_alpha   90.00
_cell.angle_beta   90.00
_cell.angle_gamma   90.00
#
_symmetry.space_group_name_H-M   'P 1'
#
loop_
_entity.id
_entity.type
_entity.pdbx_description
1 polymer ?
#
loop_
_entity_poly.entity_id
_entity_poly.type
_entity_poly.pdbx_seq_one_letter_code
_entity_poly.pdbx_strand_id
1 'polypeptide(L)'
;MRNDEEIKKKAYEELSKLDHTELESEHEINLEIYFQDPEGIVERFTVFFERGFDDGKEGWIIRHIISPDKLQSPADKEDDSIE
;
A
#
# COMPACT_ATOMS: atom_id res chain seq x y z
N MET A 1 13.45 8.76 6.81
CA MET A 1 12.02 8.77 6.46
C MET A 1 11.88 8.99 4.97
N ARG A 2 11.37 8.00 4.25
CA ARG A 2 11.05 8.08 2.82
C ARG A 2 9.87 9.01 2.58
N ASN A 3 9.83 9.64 1.40
CA ASN A 3 8.68 10.43 0.98
C ASN A 3 7.57 9.53 0.44
N ASP A 4 6.30 9.93 0.66
CA ASP A 4 5.12 9.22 0.14
C ASP A 4 5.19 8.94 -1.38
N GLU A 5 5.76 9.85 -2.17
CA GLU A 5 5.90 9.66 -3.62
C GLU A 5 6.81 8.47 -3.99
N GLU A 6 7.90 8.27 -3.25
CA GLU A 6 8.81 7.14 -3.49
C GLU A 6 8.13 5.81 -3.15
N ILE A 7 7.39 5.78 -2.04
CA ILE A 7 6.62 4.63 -1.57
C ILE A 7 5.55 4.27 -2.61
N LYS A 8 4.76 5.26 -3.05
CA LYS A 8 3.72 5.07 -4.07
C LYS A 8 4.30 4.54 -5.38
N LYS A 9 5.39 5.15 -5.87
CA LYS A 9 6.05 4.72 -7.10
C LYS A 9 6.48 3.25 -7.00
N LYS A 10 7.19 2.89 -5.93
CA LYS A 10 7.64 1.51 -5.71
C LYS A 10 6.47 0.54 -5.59
N ALA A 11 5.38 0.94 -4.92
CA ALA A 11 4.18 0.13 -4.80
C ALA A 11 3.53 -0.14 -6.16
N TYR A 12 3.41 0.86 -7.03
CA TYR A 12 2.93 0.66 -8.41
C TYR A 12 3.88 -0.21 -9.25
N GLU A 13 5.20 -0.10 -9.05
CA GLU A 13 6.17 -0.99 -9.70
C GLU A 13 6.00 -2.45 -9.26
N GLU A 14 5.78 -2.72 -7.97
CA GLU A 14 5.52 -4.09 -7.50
C GLU A 14 4.15 -4.59 -7.96
N LEU A 15 3.12 -3.75 -7.96
CA LEU A 15 1.79 -4.08 -8.47
C LEU A 15 1.82 -4.50 -9.95
N SER A 16 2.61 -3.80 -10.76
CA SER A 16 2.79 -4.10 -12.19
C SER A 16 3.49 -5.45 -12.46
N LYS A 17 4.18 -6.02 -11.47
CA LYS A 17 4.81 -7.35 -11.57
C LYS A 17 3.86 -8.50 -11.28
N LEU A 18 2.71 -8.22 -10.68
CA LEU A 18 1.73 -9.25 -10.36
C LEU A 18 1.07 -9.74 -11.64
N ASP A 19 0.69 -11.01 -11.63
CA ASP A 19 0.03 -11.58 -12.79
C ASP A 19 -1.35 -10.93 -12.98
N HIS A 20 -1.63 -10.50 -14.20
CA HIS A 20 -2.90 -9.85 -14.52
C HIS A 20 -4.11 -10.73 -14.19
N THR A 21 -3.96 -12.06 -14.26
CA THR A 21 -5.04 -13.00 -13.96
C THR A 21 -5.41 -12.97 -12.48
N GLU A 22 -4.42 -12.79 -11.59
CA GLU A 22 -4.65 -12.67 -10.16
C GLU A 22 -5.31 -11.33 -9.84
N LEU A 23 -4.93 -10.27 -10.54
CA LEU A 23 -5.50 -8.92 -10.36
C LEU A 23 -6.93 -8.78 -10.90
N GLU A 24 -7.36 -9.61 -11.86
CA GLU A 24 -8.72 -9.55 -12.44
C GLU A 24 -9.82 -9.98 -11.48
N SER A 25 -9.51 -10.88 -10.54
CA SER A 25 -10.49 -11.41 -9.59
C SER A 25 -10.56 -10.60 -8.29
N GLU A 26 -9.53 -9.81 -7.99
CA GLU A 26 -9.38 -9.09 -6.73
C GLU A 26 -9.91 -7.64 -6.84
N HIS A 27 -10.68 -7.21 -5.85
CA HIS A 27 -11.11 -5.82 -5.69
C HIS A 27 -10.09 -5.01 -4.87
N GLU A 28 -9.37 -5.67 -3.99
CA GLU A 28 -8.42 -5.07 -3.05
C GLU A 28 -7.16 -5.92 -3.00
N ILE A 29 -6.00 -5.28 -2.86
CA ILE A 29 -4.73 -5.99 -2.73
C ILE A 29 -3.79 -5.23 -1.80
N ASN A 30 -3.12 -5.96 -0.91
CA ASN A 30 -2.07 -5.43 -0.05
C ASN A 30 -0.70 -5.86 -0.55
N LEU A 31 0.22 -4.91 -0.73
CA LEU A 31 1.59 -5.17 -1.11
C LEU A 31 2.56 -4.72 -0.04
N GLU A 32 3.52 -5.60 0.28
CA GLU A 32 4.65 -5.26 1.12
C GLU A 32 5.81 -4.79 0.24
N ILE A 33 6.23 -3.55 0.43
CA ILE A 33 7.40 -2.99 -0.25
C ILE A 33 8.53 -2.79 0.74
N TYR A 34 9.76 -3.04 0.26
CA TYR A 34 10.97 -2.98 1.06
C TYR A 34 11.92 -1.96 0.44
N PHE A 35 12.39 -1.03 1.27
CA PHE A 35 13.47 -0.10 0.92
C PHE A 35 14.69 -0.49 1.73
N GLN A 36 15.82 -0.68 1.04
CA GLN A 36 17.09 -0.93 1.68
C GLN A 36 17.90 0.37 1.67
N ASP A 37 18.25 0.86 2.85
CA ASP A 37 19.14 1.98 3.02
C ASP A 37 20.61 1.60 2.73
N PRO A 38 21.47 2.57 2.39
CA PRO A 38 22.89 2.31 2.17
C PRO A 38 23.59 1.73 3.40
N GLU A 39 23.02 1.91 4.59
CA GLU A 39 23.48 1.33 5.86
C GLU A 39 23.00 -0.12 6.07
N GLY A 40 22.21 -0.68 5.15
CA GLY A 40 21.66 -2.04 5.21
C GLY A 40 20.37 -2.18 6.00
N ILE A 41 19.79 -1.07 6.48
CA ILE A 41 18.49 -1.06 7.17
C ILE A 41 17.39 -1.30 6.14
N VAL A 42 16.46 -2.21 6.44
CA VAL A 42 15.31 -2.49 5.58
C VAL A 42 14.06 -1.85 6.20
N GLU A 43 13.55 -0.81 5.55
CA GLU A 43 12.25 -0.21 5.86
C GLU A 43 11.16 -0.98 5.11
N ARG A 44 10.18 -1.53 5.84
CA ARG A 44 9.04 -2.27 5.27
C ARG A 44 7.77 -1.43 5.36
N PHE A 45 7.12 -1.20 4.23
CA PHE A 45 5.81 -0.54 4.15
C PHE A 45 4.76 -1.50 3.61
N THR A 46 3.55 -1.41 4.15
CA THR A 46 2.38 -2.13 3.62
C THR A 46 1.48 -1.14 2.90
N VAL A 47 1.24 -1.36 1.61
CA VAL A 47 0.42 -0.48 0.76
C VAL A 47 -0.84 -1.21 0.35
N PHE A 48 -1.99 -0.58 0.58
CA PHE A 48 -3.31 -1.11 0.25
C PHE A 48 -3.80 -0.44 -1.01
N PHE A 49 -4.08 -1.26 -2.02
CA PHE A 49 -4.69 -0.86 -3.27
C PHE A 49 -6.13 -1.34 -3.32
N GLU A 50 -6.98 -0.52 -3.92
CA GLU A 50 -8.37 -0.85 -4.23
C GLU A 50 -8.60 -0.53 -5.70
N ARG A 51 -9.40 -1.37 -6.37
CA ARG A 51 -9.92 -1.03 -7.70
C ARG A 51 -10.85 0.16 -7.57
N GLY A 52 -10.54 1.21 -8.30
CA GLY A 52 -11.38 2.39 -8.37
C GLY A 52 -11.29 3.07 -9.72
N PHE A 53 -11.99 4.19 -9.83
CA PHE A 53 -11.97 5.03 -11.02
C PHE A 53 -11.20 6.32 -10.70
N ASP A 54 -10.06 6.50 -11.37
CA ASP A 54 -9.31 7.76 -11.35
C ASP A 54 -9.46 8.44 -12.71
N ASP A 55 -9.99 9.67 -12.72
CA ASP A 55 -10.25 10.44 -13.94
C ASP A 55 -11.03 9.67 -15.03
N GLY A 56 -11.97 8.82 -14.61
CA GLY A 56 -12.81 8.01 -15.50
C GLY A 56 -12.12 6.77 -16.08
N LYS A 57 -10.90 6.43 -15.64
CA LYS A 57 -10.22 5.19 -15.98
C LYS A 57 -10.26 4.23 -14.79
N GLU A 58 -10.69 3.01 -15.03
CA GLU A 58 -10.57 1.94 -14.04
C GLU A 58 -9.08 1.62 -13.83
N GLY A 59 -8.67 1.56 -12.56
CA GLY A 59 -7.30 1.28 -12.20
C GLY A 59 -7.15 1.03 -10.70
N TRP A 60 -5.91 0.82 -10.28
CA TRP A 60 -5.57 0.60 -8.89
C TRP A 60 -5.24 1.92 -8.19
N ILE A 61 -5.97 2.20 -7.12
CA ILE A 61 -5.80 3.41 -6.31
C ILE A 61 -5.24 3.02 -4.96
N ILE A 62 -4.21 3.74 -4.50
CA ILE A 62 -3.64 3.55 -3.17
C ILE A 62 -4.59 4.15 -2.13
N ARG A 63 -5.17 3.31 -1.28
CA ARG A 63 -6.06 3.71 -0.17
C ARG A 63 -5.27 4.07 1.07
N HIS A 64 -4.35 3.20 1.48
CA HIS A 64 -3.58 3.34 2.71
C HIS A 64 -2.12 2.93 2.53
N ILE A 65 -1.22 3.63 3.23
CA ILE A 65 0.18 3.29 3.36
C ILE A 65 0.47 3.17 4.86
N ILE A 66 0.91 1.99 5.29
CA ILE A 66 1.28 1.74 6.68
C ILE A 66 2.80 1.64 6.76
N SER A 67 3.39 2.60 7.48
CA SER A 67 4.82 2.65 7.78
C SER A 67 5.19 1.62 8.86
N PRO A 68 6.45 1.15 8.88
CA PRO A 68 6.90 0.15 9.85
C PRO A 68 6.76 0.64 11.31
N ASP A 69 6.97 1.94 11.56
CA ASP A 69 6.73 2.59 12.85
C ASP A 69 5.26 2.53 13.32
N LYS A 70 4.31 2.54 12.38
CA LYS A 70 2.87 2.50 12.70
C LYS A 70 2.34 1.09 12.93
N LEU A 71 3.02 0.06 12.40
CA LEU A 71 2.69 -1.35 12.63
C LEU A 71 2.95 -1.81 14.07
N GLN A 72 3.82 -1.11 14.80
CA GLN A 72 4.13 -1.42 16.20
C GLN A 72 3.19 -0.77 17.21
N SER A 73 2.35 0.18 16.77
CA SER A 73 1.24 0.67 17.58
C SER A 73 0.05 -0.25 17.31
N PRO A 74 -0.50 -0.97 18.31
CA PRO A 74 -1.78 -1.63 18.12
C PRO A 74 -2.74 -0.56 17.63
N ALA A 75 -3.33 -0.77 16.45
CA ALA A 75 -4.36 0.10 15.91
C ALA A 75 -5.36 0.35 17.05
N ASP A 76 -5.46 1.61 17.47
CA ASP A 76 -6.52 2.07 18.34
C ASP A 76 -7.81 1.63 17.63
N LYS A 77 -8.54 0.73 18.29
CA LYS A 77 -9.71 0.09 17.71
C LYS A 77 -10.66 1.17 17.24
N GLU A 78 -11.22 0.95 16.06
CA GLU A 78 -12.38 1.65 15.53
C GLU A 78 -13.35 2.00 16.67
N ASP A 79 -13.42 3.28 17.00
CA ASP A 79 -14.50 3.81 17.83
C ASP A 79 -15.70 3.89 16.90
N ASP A 80 -16.46 2.79 16.87
CA ASP A 80 -17.84 2.71 16.41
C ASP A 80 -18.68 3.64 17.32
N SER A 81 -18.54 4.94 17.09
CA SER A 81 -19.46 5.94 17.61
C SER A 81 -20.67 5.96 16.66
N ILE A 82 -21.56 4.98 16.84
CA ILE A 82 -22.94 5.07 16.38
C ILE A 82 -23.71 5.89 17.45
N GLU A 83 -24.20 7.06 17.06
CA GLU A 83 -25.21 7.83 17.81
C GLU A 83 -26.43 8.08 16.93
#